data_AF-A0A964D1W8-F1
#
_entry.id   AF-A0A964D1W8-F1
#
_cell.length_a   1.000
_cell.length_b   1.000
_cell.length_c   1.000
_cell.angle_alpha   90.00
_cell.angle_beta   90.00
_cell.angle_gamma   90.00
#
_symmetry.space_group_name_H-M   'P 1'
#
loop_
_entity.id
_entity.type
_entity.pdbx_description
1 polymer ?
#
loop_
_entity_poly.entity_id
_entity_poly.type
_entity_poly.pdbx_seq_one_letter_code
_entity_poly.pdbx_strand_id
1 'polypeptide(L)'
;MAWERITQAISTRINPKASDFQMWAESQQGWHPTQTPNGPLKYIDKNGVTRLTLKQGTPRAPGSNHPHVELKNAKGSRIDLQGKLVNRKSPANHTPIDWDI
;
A
#
# COMPACT_ATOMS: atom_id res chain seq x y z
N MET A 1 -12.76 -10.38 -6.36
CA MET A 1 -12.65 -9.08 -5.64
C MET A 1 -11.22 -8.51 -5.76
N ALA A 2 -11.00 -7.19 -5.64
CA ALA A 2 -9.66 -6.59 -5.75
C ALA A 2 -8.69 -7.13 -4.67
N TRP A 3 -9.17 -7.31 -3.44
CA TRP A 3 -8.39 -7.95 -2.38
C TRP A 3 -7.95 -9.38 -2.74
N GLU A 4 -8.81 -10.17 -3.38
CA GLU A 4 -8.47 -11.53 -3.80
C GLU A 4 -7.33 -11.54 -4.84
N ARG A 5 -7.31 -10.57 -5.77
CA ARG A 5 -6.20 -10.42 -6.74
C ARG A 5 -4.88 -10.12 -6.03
N ILE A 6 -4.90 -9.23 -5.03
CA ILE A 6 -3.74 -8.91 -4.20
C ILE A 6 -3.25 -10.17 -3.47
N THR A 7 -4.13 -10.90 -2.79
CA THR A 7 -3.74 -12.11 -2.05
C THR A 7 -3.28 -13.23 -2.98
N GLN A 8 -3.91 -13.37 -4.15
CA GLN A 8 -3.51 -14.33 -5.16
C GLN A 8 -2.10 -14.04 -5.65
N ALA A 9 -1.78 -12.78 -5.97
CA ALA A 9 -0.46 -12.35 -6.40
C ALA A 9 0.62 -12.75 -5.37
N ILE A 10 0.38 -12.46 -4.09
CA ILE A 10 1.27 -12.85 -3.00
C ILE A 10 1.44 -14.38 -2.94
N SER A 11 0.34 -15.13 -3.02
CA SER A 11 0.37 -16.60 -2.93
C SER A 11 1.17 -17.24 -4.07
N THR A 12 1.15 -16.63 -5.25
CA THR A 12 1.90 -17.05 -6.44
C THR A 12 3.27 -16.38 -6.55
N ARG A 13 3.71 -15.64 -5.53
CA ARG A 13 5.01 -14.95 -5.47
C ARG A 13 5.24 -13.96 -6.62
N ILE A 14 4.19 -13.30 -7.09
CA ILE A 14 4.28 -12.16 -7.99
C ILE A 14 3.93 -10.87 -7.24
N ASN A 15 4.34 -9.74 -7.78
CA ASN A 15 3.97 -8.46 -7.21
C ASN A 15 2.48 -8.19 -7.43
N PRO A 16 1.72 -7.78 -6.40
CA PRO A 16 0.39 -7.22 -6.60
C PRO A 16 0.48 -5.88 -7.36
N LYS A 17 -0.57 -5.52 -8.11
CA LYS A 17 -0.62 -4.29 -8.90
C LYS A 17 -1.04 -3.09 -8.07
N ALA A 18 -0.52 -1.91 -8.39
CA ALA A 18 -0.95 -0.65 -7.79
C ALA A 18 -2.45 -0.39 -8.01
N SER A 19 -2.96 -0.68 -9.22
CA SER A 19 -4.37 -0.55 -9.57
C SER A 19 -5.29 -1.46 -8.73
N ASP A 20 -4.83 -2.65 -8.33
CA ASP A 20 -5.59 -3.53 -7.45
C ASP A 20 -5.74 -2.92 -6.04
N PHE A 21 -4.69 -2.28 -5.52
CA PHE A 21 -4.75 -1.56 -4.24
C PHE A 21 -5.67 -0.35 -4.31
N GLN A 22 -5.62 0.42 -5.39
CA GLN A 22 -6.54 1.53 -5.63
C GLN A 22 -7.99 1.05 -5.60
N MET A 23 -8.32 0.02 -6.39
CA MET A 23 -9.68 -0.50 -6.45
C MET A 23 -10.15 -1.08 -5.11
N TRP A 24 -9.26 -1.76 -4.39
CA TRP A 24 -9.56 -2.24 -3.05
C TRP A 24 -9.86 -1.09 -2.09
N ALA A 25 -9.02 -0.05 -2.07
CA ALA A 25 -9.21 1.11 -1.19
C ALA A 25 -10.50 1.88 -1.50
N GLU A 26 -10.76 2.17 -2.77
CA GLU A 26 -11.91 2.98 -3.17
C GLU A 26 -13.21 2.18 -3.12
N SER A 27 -13.27 1.05 -3.83
CA SER A 27 -14.53 0.33 -4.05
C SER A 27 -14.91 -0.61 -2.90
N GLN A 28 -13.94 -1.07 -2.10
CA GLN A 28 -14.19 -2.06 -1.04
C GLN A 28 -14.03 -1.47 0.35
N GLN A 29 -13.13 -0.52 0.53
CA GLN A 29 -12.92 0.13 1.83
C GLN A 29 -13.59 1.50 1.94
N GLY A 30 -13.98 2.12 0.82
CA GLY A 30 -14.58 3.46 0.80
C GLY A 30 -13.60 4.55 1.24
N TRP A 31 -12.30 4.35 1.06
CA TRP A 31 -11.28 5.34 1.37
C TRP A 31 -11.12 6.32 0.21
N HIS A 32 -10.81 7.57 0.52
CA HIS A 32 -10.69 8.62 -0.48
C HIS A 32 -9.23 8.92 -0.83
N PRO A 33 -8.92 9.15 -2.13
CA PRO A 33 -7.57 9.44 -2.57
C PRO A 33 -7.13 10.86 -2.21
N THR A 34 -5.84 11.04 -2.01
CA THR A 34 -5.18 12.34 -1.89
C THR A 34 -3.73 12.25 -2.35
N GLN A 35 -3.29 13.26 -3.09
CA GLN A 35 -1.96 13.32 -3.65
C GLN A 35 -1.55 14.79 -3.81
N THR A 36 -0.33 15.13 -3.39
CA THR A 36 0.28 16.43 -3.74
C THR A 36 0.99 16.30 -5.10
N PRO A 37 1.28 17.39 -5.84
CA PRO A 37 1.81 17.30 -7.20
C PRO A 37 3.02 16.39 -7.39
N ASN A 38 3.91 16.32 -6.38
CA ASN A 38 5.10 15.46 -6.38
C ASN A 38 5.08 14.41 -5.25
N GLY A 39 3.91 14.16 -4.66
CA GLY A 39 3.73 13.28 -3.53
C GLY A 39 3.26 11.89 -3.93
N PRO A 40 3.39 10.91 -3.01
CA PRO A 40 2.82 9.59 -3.22
C PRO A 40 1.28 9.65 -3.15
N LEU A 41 0.63 8.76 -3.89
CA LEU A 41 -0.81 8.55 -3.81
C LEU A 41 -1.16 7.91 -2.47
N LYS A 42 -2.10 8.50 -1.74
CA LYS A 42 -2.55 8.05 -0.42
C LYS A 42 -4.05 7.86 -0.42
N TYR A 43 -4.51 6.94 0.43
CA TYR A 43 -5.93 6.75 0.69
C TYR A 43 -6.24 6.91 2.17
N ILE A 44 -7.25 7.73 2.46
CA ILE A 44 -7.63 8.14 3.82
C ILE A 44 -9.01 7.57 4.15
N ASP A 45 -9.15 6.98 5.34
CA ASP A 45 -10.45 6.52 5.84
C ASP A 45 -11.29 7.66 6.43
N LYS A 46 -12.55 7.36 6.76
CA LYS A 46 -13.49 8.34 7.34
C LYS A 46 -13.01 9.01 8.65
N ASN A 47 -12.03 8.43 9.34
CA ASN A 47 -11.47 8.96 10.58
C ASN A 47 -10.21 9.80 10.34
N GLY A 48 -9.84 10.06 9.07
CA GLY A 48 -8.66 10.83 8.72
C GLY A 48 -7.35 10.03 8.77
N VAL A 49 -7.41 8.71 8.94
CA VAL A 49 -6.20 7.87 8.98
C VAL A 49 -5.79 7.53 7.55
N THR A 50 -4.55 7.84 7.16
CA THR A 50 -3.98 7.29 5.91
C THR A 50 -3.81 5.78 6.06
N ARG A 51 -4.58 4.99 5.31
CA ARG A 51 -4.59 3.52 5.41
C ARG A 51 -3.69 2.84 4.40
N LEU A 52 -3.52 3.47 3.24
CA LEU A 52 -2.74 2.98 2.12
C LEU A 52 -1.90 4.13 1.56
N THR A 53 -0.65 3.84 1.20
CA THR A 53 0.23 4.76 0.47
C THR A 53 0.95 3.98 -0.63
N LEU A 54 0.79 4.40 -1.88
CA LEU A 54 1.45 3.85 -3.05
C LEU A 54 2.60 4.79 -3.45
N LYS A 55 3.80 4.23 -3.63
CA LYS A 55 5.00 4.99 -3.99
C LYS A 55 5.70 4.36 -5.18
N GLN A 56 6.26 5.19 -6.07
CA GLN A 56 7.10 4.76 -7.20
C GLN A 56 8.52 4.34 -6.79
N GLY A 57 8.89 4.58 -5.53
CA GLY A 57 10.20 4.21 -4.99
C GLY A 57 11.18 5.38 -4.90
N THR A 58 11.91 5.42 -3.79
CA THR A 58 13.08 6.29 -3.57
C THR A 58 14.06 5.57 -2.64
N PRO A 59 15.39 5.63 -2.85
CA PRO A 59 16.36 4.87 -2.05
C PRO A 59 16.59 5.53 -0.67
N ARG A 60 15.64 5.38 0.25
CA ARG A 60 15.68 5.96 1.61
C ARG A 60 15.67 4.92 2.73
N ALA A 61 15.29 3.67 2.43
CA ALA A 61 15.29 2.54 3.34
C ALA A 61 15.38 1.21 2.54
N PRO A 62 15.74 0.10 3.19
CA PRO A 62 15.67 -1.23 2.57
C PRO A 62 14.27 -1.52 2.00
N GLY A 63 14.22 -1.91 0.72
CA GLY A 63 12.99 -2.21 -0.02
C GLY A 63 12.27 -0.99 -0.59
N SER A 64 12.69 0.25 -0.28
CA SER A 64 11.97 1.44 -0.73
C SER A 64 12.41 1.95 -2.11
N ASN A 65 13.43 1.35 -2.73
CA ASN A 65 14.03 1.78 -4.00
C ASN A 65 13.16 1.50 -5.22
N HIS A 66 12.25 0.54 -5.13
CA HIS A 66 11.30 0.18 -6.19
C HIS A 66 9.87 0.60 -5.81
N PRO A 67 8.91 0.54 -6.75
CA PRO A 67 7.52 0.74 -6.40
C PRO A 67 7.07 -0.18 -5.28
N HIS A 68 6.38 0.40 -4.29
CA HIS A 68 5.93 -0.33 -3.12
C HIS A 68 4.68 0.29 -2.51
N VAL A 69 4.02 -0.51 -1.69
CA VAL A 69 2.88 -0.13 -0.87
C VAL A 69 3.27 -0.09 0.60
N GLU A 70 2.75 0.90 1.32
CA GLU A 70 2.76 0.97 2.78
C GLU A 70 1.31 0.94 3.30
N LEU A 71 1.05 0.12 4.32
CA LEU A 71 -0.27 -0.02 4.94
C LEU A 71 -0.27 0.43 6.40
N LYS A 72 -1.42 0.93 6.85
CA LYS A 72 -1.72 1.18 8.26
C LYS A 72 -3.06 0.57 8.66
N ASN A 73 -3.13 0.11 9.89
CA ASN A 73 -4.39 -0.30 10.52
C ASN A 73 -5.22 0.93 10.96
N ALA A 74 -6.41 0.69 11.50
CA ALA A 74 -7.32 1.76 11.95
C ALA A 74 -6.78 2.64 13.09
N LYS A 75 -5.76 2.16 13.81
CA LYS A 75 -5.06 2.93 14.86
C LYS A 75 -3.89 3.74 14.30
N GLY A 76 -3.66 3.70 12.99
CA GLY A 76 -2.53 4.35 12.32
C GLY A 76 -1.18 3.64 12.48
N SER A 77 -1.16 2.44 13.09
CA SER A 77 0.05 1.61 13.18
C SER A 77 0.34 0.93 11.84
N ARG A 78 1.61 0.85 11.46
CA ARG A 78 2.03 0.20 10.21
C ARG A 78 1.87 -1.31 10.29
N ILE A 79 1.39 -1.89 9.20
CA ILE A 79 1.21 -3.33 9.05
C ILE A 79 1.74 -3.81 7.69
N ASP A 80 2.11 -5.07 7.60
CA ASP A 80 2.30 -5.76 6.32
C ASP A 80 0.95 -6.23 5.74
N LEU A 81 0.98 -6.91 4.58
CA LEU A 81 -0.21 -7.45 3.91
C LEU A 81 -0.91 -8.56 4.70
N GLN A 82 -0.23 -9.17 5.67
CA GLN A 82 -0.80 -10.17 6.57
C GLN A 82 -1.38 -9.53 7.85
N GLY A 83 -1.29 -8.21 7.99
CA GLY A 83 -1.80 -7.47 9.15
C GLY A 83 -0.86 -7.45 10.35
N LYS A 84 0.38 -7.96 10.22
CA LYS A 84 1.36 -7.96 11.30
C LYS A 84 2.01 -6.58 11.41
N LEU A 85 2.26 -6.14 12.64
CA LEU A 85 2.92 -4.85 12.90
C LEU A 85 4.34 -4.81 12.33
N VAL A 86 4.67 -3.72 11.65
CA VAL A 86 5.98 -3.50 11.03
C VAL A 86 6.57 -2.13 11.38
N ASN A 87 7.90 -2.06 11.35
CA ASN A 87 8.63 -0.81 11.58
C ASN A 87 8.73 0.01 10.29
N ARG A 88 8.74 1.34 10.42
CA ARG A 88 8.84 2.28 9.28
C ARG A 88 9.98 1.99 8.30
N LYS A 89 11.14 1.55 8.80
CA LYS A 89 12.33 1.28 7.97
C LYS A 89 12.50 -0.20 7.62
N SER A 90 11.57 -1.06 8.03
CA SER A 90 11.68 -2.50 7.76
C SER A 90 11.35 -2.81 6.29
N PRO A 91 11.98 -3.82 5.68
CA PRO A 91 11.60 -4.29 4.35
C PRO A 91 10.11 -4.64 4.24
N ALA A 92 9.54 -5.23 5.29
CA ALA A 92 8.12 -5.61 5.32
C ALA A 92 7.14 -4.42 5.23
N ASN A 93 7.57 -3.21 5.62
CA ASN A 93 6.77 -2.00 5.42
C ASN A 93 6.74 -1.56 3.95
N HIS A 94 7.73 -1.94 3.15
CA HIS A 94 7.87 -1.57 1.74
C HIS A 94 7.53 -2.78 0.87
N THR A 95 6.27 -3.23 0.92
CA THR A 95 5.87 -4.40 0.14
C THR A 95 5.93 -4.07 -1.35
N PRO A 96 6.70 -4.81 -2.16
CA PRO A 96 6.83 -4.54 -3.59
C PRO A 96 5.49 -4.60 -4.32
N ILE A 97 5.30 -3.72 -5.30
CA ILE A 97 4.15 -3.70 -6.20
C ILE A 97 4.60 -3.48 -7.64
N ASP A 98 3.76 -3.89 -8.58
CA ASP A 98 3.89 -3.45 -9.97
C ASP A 98 3.17 -2.12 -10.14
N TRP A 99 3.88 -1.12 -10.67
CA TRP A 99 3.33 0.22 -10.88
C TRP A 99 2.65 0.31 -12.25
N ASP A 100 1.32 0.25 -12.27
CA ASP A 100 0.50 0.24 -13.49
C ASP A 100 -0.52 1.39 -13.57
N ILE A 101 -0.29 2.47 -12.80
CA ILE A 101 -1.14 3.66 -12.71
C ILE A 101 -0.38 4.98 -12.94
#